data_AF-A0A9X0SNK9-F1
#
_entry.id   AF-A0A9X0SNK9-F1
#
_cell.length_a   1.000
_cell.length_b   1.000
_cell.length_c   1.000
_cell.angle_alpha   90.00
_cell.angle_beta   90.00
_cell.angle_gamma   90.00
#
_symmetry.space_group_name_H-M   'P 1'
#
loop_
_entity.id
_entity.type
_entity.pdbx_description
1 polymer ?
#
loop_
_entity_poly.entity_id
_entity_poly.type
_entity_poly.pdbx_seq_one_letter_code
_entity_poly.pdbx_strand_id
1 'polypeptide(L)'
;MKNIYEVVLVENGEENIIDILRIESQEELEDRQSNLAKGYSIKECSLNPDELIDFLLMIKEIEEEEICTEYIGTVGVDSGQLLISDPCYISKGLEPFEYEGTHSQVLNGWALSFGFKQGDGTYDVYAKKDSDGRITKIEVESRHNFG
;
A
#
# COMPACT_ATOMS: atom_id res chain seq x y z
N MET A 1 -23.70 -0.46 2.27
CA MET A 1 -22.23 -0.41 2.41
C MET A 1 -21.77 -1.38 3.49
N LYS A 2 -22.10 -2.66 3.36
CA LYS A 2 -21.50 -3.64 4.27
C LYS A 2 -20.02 -3.70 3.90
N ASN A 3 -19.14 -3.80 4.90
CA ASN A 3 -17.71 -4.03 4.74
C ASN A 3 -16.87 -2.79 4.38
N ILE A 4 -17.40 -1.57 4.52
CA ILE A 4 -16.61 -0.34 4.41
C ILE A 4 -16.35 0.20 5.82
N TYR A 5 -15.10 0.52 6.10
CA TYR A 5 -14.64 0.98 7.40
C TYR A 5 -13.84 2.26 7.26
N GLU A 6 -13.97 3.14 8.25
CA GLU A 6 -13.16 4.34 8.38
C GLU A 6 -11.92 4.02 9.22
N VAL A 7 -10.76 4.45 8.74
CA VAL A 7 -9.58 4.61 9.59
C VAL A 7 -9.62 6.03 10.13
N VAL A 8 -9.66 6.16 11.46
CA VAL A 8 -9.67 7.45 12.14
C VAL A 8 -8.44 7.64 12.98
N LEU A 9 -7.88 8.85 12.94
CA LEU A 9 -6.85 9.33 13.83
C LEU A 9 -7.50 10.17 14.93
N VAL A 10 -7.28 9.77 16.18
CA VAL A 10 -7.79 10.47 17.37
C VAL A 10 -6.70 11.39 17.92
N GLU A 11 -6.82 12.69 17.64
CA GLU A 11 -5.90 13.71 18.12
C GLU A 11 -6.66 14.72 18.98
N ASN A 12 -6.17 14.95 20.20
CA ASN A 12 -6.77 15.90 21.15
C ASN A 12 -8.27 15.66 21.46
N GLY A 13 -8.77 14.44 21.24
CA GLY A 13 -10.18 14.09 21.44
C GLY A 13 -11.07 14.32 20.22
N GLU A 14 -10.51 14.77 19.10
CA GLU A 14 -11.19 14.86 17.81
C GLU A 14 -10.82 13.65 16.94
N GLU A 15 -11.82 13.08 16.27
CA GLU A 15 -11.63 11.98 15.33
C GLU A 15 -11.56 12.55 13.91
N ASN A 16 -10.43 12.36 13.25
CA ASN A 16 -10.24 12.73 11.85
C ASN A 16 -10.23 11.47 11.00
N ILE A 17 -11.10 11.41 9.99
CA ILE A 17 -11.08 10.32 9.00
C ILE A 17 -9.87 10.56 8.09
N ILE A 18 -9.01 9.56 7.99
CA ILE A 18 -7.77 9.65 7.20
C ILE A 18 -7.73 8.65 6.04
N ASP A 19 -8.53 7.58 6.11
CA ASP A 19 -8.57 6.55 5.07
C ASP A 19 -9.89 5.76 5.15
N ILE A 20 -10.22 5.08 4.05
CA ILE A 20 -11.38 4.19 3.93
C ILE A 20 -10.92 2.81 3.48
N LEU A 21 -11.25 1.79 4.28
CA LEU A 21 -10.93 0.40 3.99
C LEU A 21 -12.18 -0.36 3.55
N ARG A 22 -12.00 -1.25 2.57
CA ARG A 22 -12.97 -2.30 2.25
C ARG A 22 -12.45 -3.63 2.77
N ILE A 23 -13.08 -4.17 3.80
CA ILE A 23 -12.61 -5.36 4.53
C ILE A 23 -13.54 -6.54 4.27
N GLU A 24 -13.04 -7.62 3.68
CA GLU A 24 -13.92 -8.67 3.16
C GLU A 24 -14.26 -9.75 4.19
N SER A 25 -13.52 -9.81 5.31
CA SER A 25 -13.71 -10.82 6.35
C SER A 25 -13.47 -10.29 7.77
N GLN A 26 -14.03 -10.99 8.76
CA GLN A 26 -13.82 -10.67 10.18
C GLN A 26 -12.37 -10.89 10.63
N GLU A 27 -11.72 -11.93 10.11
CA GLU A 27 -10.31 -12.23 10.38
C GLU A 27 -9.40 -11.08 9.90
N GLU A 28 -9.66 -10.55 8.70
CA GLU A 28 -8.94 -9.38 8.18
C GLU A 28 -9.18 -8.14 9.05
N LEU A 29 -10.42 -7.90 9.51
CA LEU A 29 -10.70 -6.76 10.40
C LEU A 29 -9.89 -6.82 11.69
N GLU A 30 -9.84 -8.00 12.32
CA GLU A 30 -9.10 -8.23 13.57
C GLU A 30 -7.60 -8.08 13.38
N ASP A 31 -7.05 -8.63 12.30
CA ASP A 31 -5.63 -8.47 11.94
C ASP A 31 -5.28 -6.98 11.76
N ARG A 32 -6.05 -6.25 10.96
CA ARG A 32 -5.85 -4.81 10.74
C ARG A 32 -5.89 -4.02 12.05
N GLN A 33 -6.90 -4.25 12.88
CA GLN A 33 -7.05 -3.58 14.17
C GLN A 33 -5.87 -3.85 15.11
N SER A 34 -5.35 -5.08 15.12
CA SER A 34 -4.22 -5.47 15.97
C SER A 34 -2.88 -4.81 15.58
N ASN A 35 -2.76 -4.38 14.32
CA ASN A 35 -1.55 -3.80 13.75
C ASN A 35 -1.60 -2.27 13.62
N LEU A 36 -2.67 -1.61 14.11
CA LEU A 36 -2.77 -0.15 14.06
C LEU A 36 -1.77 0.54 14.99
N ALA A 37 -1.22 1.66 14.52
CA ALA A 37 -0.41 2.55 15.34
C ALA A 37 -1.25 3.20 16.46
N LYS A 38 -0.59 3.60 17.54
CA LYS A 38 -1.26 4.28 18.66
C LYS A 38 -1.92 5.58 18.19
N GLY A 39 -3.18 5.78 18.58
CA GLY A 39 -3.98 6.95 18.18
C GLY A 39 -4.88 6.68 16.98
N TYR A 40 -4.70 5.56 16.28
CA TYR A 40 -5.55 5.17 15.16
C TYR A 40 -6.60 4.16 15.61
N SER A 41 -7.77 4.18 14.98
CA SER A 41 -8.79 3.14 15.14
C SER A 41 -9.54 2.87 13.84
N ILE A 42 -10.13 1.68 13.72
CA ILE A 42 -10.98 1.29 12.60
C ILE A 42 -12.40 1.14 13.11
N LYS A 43 -13.36 1.81 12.47
CA LYS A 43 -14.79 1.74 12.80
C LYS A 43 -15.65 1.59 11.55
N GLU A 44 -16.90 1.19 11.72
CA GLU A 44 -17.84 1.10 10.58
C GLU A 44 -18.01 2.47 9.92
N CYS A 45 -18.08 2.48 8.59
CA CYS A 45 -18.25 3.71 7.82
C CYS A 45 -19.59 4.36 8.15
N SER A 46 -19.50 5.59 8.64
CA SER A 46 -20.59 6.49 8.97
C SER A 46 -20.96 7.42 7.80
N LEU A 47 -20.02 7.64 6.87
CA LEU A 47 -20.25 8.44 5.66
C LEU A 47 -21.34 7.84 4.78
N ASN A 48 -22.20 8.70 4.24
CA ASN A 48 -23.13 8.32 3.19
C ASN A 48 -22.41 8.19 1.83
N PRO A 49 -23.05 7.62 0.78
CA PRO A 49 -22.41 7.41 -0.52
C PRO A 49 -21.82 8.66 -1.17
N ASP A 50 -22.48 9.81 -1.06
CA ASP A 50 -22.00 11.05 -1.68
C ASP A 50 -20.80 11.61 -0.89
N GLU A 51 -20.89 11.62 0.44
CA GLU A 51 -19.77 12.01 1.33
C GLU A 51 -18.54 11.12 1.14
N LEU A 52 -18.75 9.82 0.95
CA LEU A 52 -17.68 8.87 0.68
C LEU A 52 -16.98 9.19 -0.65
N ILE A 53 -17.74 9.49 -1.70
CA ILE A 53 -17.19 9.87 -3.01
C ILE A 53 -16.38 11.16 -2.87
N ASP A 54 -16.92 12.16 -2.20
CA ASP A 54 -16.24 13.44 -1.98
C ASP A 54 -14.94 13.26 -1.20
N PHE A 55 -14.94 12.44 -0.15
CA PHE A 55 -13.74 12.13 0.62
C PHE A 55 -12.66 11.43 -0.22
N LEU A 56 -13.06 10.44 -1.02
CA LEU A 56 -12.13 9.72 -1.91
C LEU A 56 -11.55 10.63 -3.00
N LEU A 57 -12.34 11.56 -3.53
CA LEU A 57 -11.86 12.57 -4.48
C LEU A 57 -10.88 13.54 -3.83
N MET A 58 -11.18 14.00 -2.61
CA MET A 58 -10.29 14.89 -1.85
C MET A 58 -8.94 14.23 -1.57
N ILE A 59 -8.91 12.97 -1.11
CA ILE A 59 -7.65 12.24 -0.91
C ILE A 59 -6.85 12.19 -2.21
N LYS A 60 -7.51 11.86 -3.32
CA LYS A 60 -6.85 11.75 -4.62
C LYS A 60 -6.28 13.09 -5.09
N GLU A 61 -7.00 14.19 -4.89
CA GLU A 61 -6.52 15.54 -5.24
C GLU A 61 -5.30 15.95 -4.39
N ILE A 62 -5.33 15.69 -3.08
CA ILE A 62 -4.18 15.93 -2.19
C ILE A 62 -2.96 15.12 -2.61
N GLU A 63 -3.16 13.83 -2.95
CA GLU A 63 -2.08 12.99 -3.49
C GLU A 63 -1.53 13.52 -4.82
N GLU A 64 -2.36 14.11 -5.68
CA GLU A 64 -1.91 14.62 -6.98
C GLU A 64 -1.19 15.98 -6.87
N GLU A 65 -1.51 16.82 -5.87
CA GLU A 65 -0.92 18.16 -5.72
C GLU A 65 0.44 18.18 -5.00
N GLU A 66 0.74 17.25 -4.09
CA GLU A 66 1.98 17.27 -3.29
C GLU A 66 3.11 16.35 -3.78
N ILE A 67 2.86 15.54 -4.81
CA ILE A 67 3.75 14.43 -5.13
C ILE A 67 4.72 14.77 -6.29
N CYS A 68 6.01 14.85 -5.95
CA CYS A 68 7.08 14.79 -6.94
C CYS A 68 7.34 13.32 -7.31
N THR A 69 6.98 12.92 -8.53
CA THR A 69 7.34 11.61 -9.08
C THR A 69 8.78 11.65 -9.60
N GLU A 70 9.64 10.83 -9.01
CA GLU A 70 11.05 10.70 -9.37
C GLU A 70 11.34 9.28 -9.87
N TYR A 71 12.00 9.15 -11.02
CA TYR A 71 12.54 7.86 -11.45
C TYR A 71 13.75 7.48 -10.59
N ILE A 72 13.67 6.34 -9.91
CA ILE A 72 14.71 5.90 -8.95
C ILE A 72 15.50 4.69 -9.43
N GLY A 73 15.09 4.03 -10.52
CA GLY A 73 15.86 2.95 -11.13
C GLY A 73 15.01 1.94 -11.89
N THR A 74 15.64 0.80 -12.23
CA THR A 74 14.99 -0.33 -12.89
C THR A 74 15.24 -1.59 -12.07
N VAL A 75 14.23 -2.46 -11.96
CA VAL A 75 14.37 -3.81 -11.41
C VAL A 75 14.16 -4.85 -12.51
N GLY A 76 14.97 -5.90 -12.50
CA GLY A 76 14.80 -7.07 -13.36
C GLY A 76 14.13 -8.19 -12.58
N VAL A 77 13.11 -8.83 -13.16
CA VAL A 77 12.41 -9.96 -12.57
C VAL A 77 12.55 -11.15 -13.52
N ASP A 78 13.15 -12.22 -13.03
CA ASP A 78 13.38 -13.48 -13.77
C ASP A 78 12.29 -14.50 -13.36
N SER A 79 12.19 -14.79 -12.06
CA SER A 79 11.26 -15.78 -11.48
C SER A 79 9.79 -15.33 -11.34
N GLY A 80 9.41 -14.17 -11.88
CA GLY A 80 8.04 -13.66 -11.81
C GLY A 80 7.62 -13.07 -10.45
N GLN A 81 8.54 -12.76 -9.54
CA GLN A 81 8.24 -12.11 -8.27
C GLN A 81 9.22 -10.96 -7.94
N LEU A 82 8.69 -9.89 -7.33
CA LEU A 82 9.47 -8.80 -6.74
C LEU A 82 9.16 -8.68 -5.25
N LEU A 83 10.19 -8.60 -4.42
CA LEU A 83 10.07 -8.36 -2.98
C LEU A 83 10.60 -6.97 -2.64
N ILE A 84 9.77 -6.17 -1.97
CA ILE A 84 10.19 -4.90 -1.35
C ILE A 84 10.20 -5.10 0.16
N SER A 85 11.34 -4.87 0.79
CA SER A 85 11.49 -5.00 2.25
C SER A 85 12.65 -4.13 2.74
N ASP A 86 12.62 -3.76 4.01
CA ASP A 86 13.74 -3.06 4.63
C ASP A 86 14.90 -4.06 4.88
N PRO A 87 16.09 -3.80 4.31
CA PRO A 87 17.23 -4.71 4.36
C PRO A 87 17.69 -5.04 5.79
N CYS A 88 17.41 -4.18 6.77
CA CYS A 88 17.73 -4.44 8.17
C CYS A 88 16.94 -5.65 8.73
N TYR A 89 15.74 -5.92 8.22
CA TYR A 89 14.91 -7.05 8.63
C TYR A 89 15.17 -8.33 7.83
N ILE A 90 15.81 -8.23 6.67
CA ILE A 90 16.21 -9.36 5.81
C ILE A 90 17.43 -10.12 6.36
N SER A 91 18.15 -9.53 7.32
CA SER A 91 19.40 -10.05 7.90
C SER A 91 19.31 -11.43 8.57
N LYS A 92 18.09 -11.95 8.80
CA LYS A 92 17.86 -13.24 9.48
C LYS A 92 17.71 -14.45 8.56
N GLY A 93 17.88 -14.28 7.25
CA GLY A 93 17.65 -15.34 6.27
C GLY A 93 16.15 -15.46 6.00
N LEU A 94 15.75 -15.05 4.81
CA LEU A 94 14.38 -15.25 4.36
C LEU A 94 14.18 -16.76 4.16
N GLU A 95 13.16 -17.33 4.80
CA GLU A 95 12.71 -18.65 4.36
C GLU A 95 12.24 -18.52 2.90
N PRO A 96 12.55 -19.50 2.04
CA PRO A 96 12.03 -19.51 0.68
C PRO A 96 10.51 -19.39 0.71
N PHE A 97 9.97 -18.40 0.01
CA PHE A 97 8.54 -18.26 -0.19
C PHE A 97 8.25 -18.17 -1.68
N GLU A 98 7.17 -18.80 -2.11
CA GLU A 98 6.60 -18.64 -3.45
C GLU A 98 5.18 -18.12 -3.29
N TYR A 99 4.88 -17.01 -3.96
CA TYR A 99 3.57 -16.38 -3.96
C TYR A 99 2.97 -16.35 -5.37
N GLU A 100 1.87 -17.07 -5.58
CA GLU A 100 1.19 -17.18 -6.89
C GLU A 100 0.11 -16.12 -7.13
N GLY A 101 -0.08 -15.16 -6.21
CA GLY A 101 -1.06 -14.08 -6.37
C GLY A 101 -0.50 -12.82 -7.05
N THR A 102 -1.29 -11.75 -7.10
CA THR A 102 -0.85 -10.48 -7.72
C THR A 102 -0.01 -9.64 -6.78
N HIS A 103 -0.38 -9.54 -5.50
CA HIS A 103 0.38 -8.85 -4.46
C HIS A 103 -0.03 -9.32 -3.06
N SER A 104 0.91 -9.42 -2.12
CA SER A 104 0.63 -9.69 -0.71
C SER A 104 1.69 -9.12 0.20
N GLN A 105 1.29 -8.74 1.41
CA GLN A 105 2.24 -8.56 2.50
C GLN A 105 2.75 -9.95 2.91
N VAL A 106 4.06 -10.08 3.09
CA VAL A 106 4.75 -11.33 3.45
C VAL A 106 5.71 -11.07 4.61
N LEU A 107 6.27 -12.15 5.18
CA LEU A 107 7.21 -12.08 6.30
C LEU A 107 6.64 -11.30 7.49
N ASN A 108 5.45 -11.66 8.00
CA ASN A 108 4.81 -11.02 9.16
C ASN A 108 4.72 -9.48 9.06
N GLY A 109 4.46 -8.97 7.85
CA GLY A 109 4.28 -7.55 7.67
C GLY A 109 5.52 -6.79 7.19
N TRP A 110 6.70 -7.43 7.21
CA TRP A 110 7.99 -6.78 6.95
C TRP A 110 8.33 -6.62 5.47
N ALA A 111 7.52 -7.19 4.58
CA ALA A 111 7.77 -7.11 3.15
C ALA A 111 6.49 -7.14 2.32
N LEU A 112 6.59 -6.61 1.12
CA LEU A 112 5.55 -6.63 0.10
C LEU A 112 6.04 -7.42 -1.10
N SER A 113 5.32 -8.47 -1.46
CA SER A 113 5.61 -9.30 -2.62
C SER A 113 4.63 -8.99 -3.75
N PHE A 114 5.14 -8.92 -4.98
CA PHE A 114 4.36 -8.71 -6.20
C PHE A 114 4.59 -9.87 -7.17
N GLY A 115 3.52 -10.46 -7.68
CA GLY A 115 3.58 -11.48 -8.73
C GLY A 115 3.47 -10.85 -10.12
N PHE A 116 4.48 -11.07 -10.95
CA PHE A 116 4.51 -10.67 -12.35
C PHE A 116 4.24 -11.89 -13.24
N LYS A 117 3.10 -11.86 -13.95
CA LYS A 117 2.62 -12.99 -14.78
C LYS A 117 3.52 -13.31 -15.98
N GLN A 118 4.30 -12.33 -16.44
CA GLN A 118 5.34 -12.53 -17.44
C GLN A 118 6.66 -12.55 -16.68
N GLY A 119 7.09 -13.74 -16.24
CA GLY A 119 8.48 -13.94 -15.85
C GLY A 119 9.38 -13.45 -17.00
N ASP A 120 10.54 -12.91 -16.65
CA ASP A 120 11.49 -12.24 -17.54
C ASP A 120 11.05 -10.84 -18.02
N GLY A 121 11.18 -9.85 -17.13
CA GLY A 121 10.86 -8.45 -17.42
C GLY A 121 11.78 -7.44 -16.75
N THR A 122 11.90 -6.26 -17.36
CA THR A 122 12.47 -5.07 -16.69
C THR A 122 11.37 -4.08 -16.40
N TYR A 123 11.39 -3.54 -15.19
CA TYR A 123 10.36 -2.65 -14.69
C TYR A 123 11.02 -1.37 -14.18
N ASP A 124 10.51 -0.24 -14.66
CA ASP A 124 10.94 1.06 -14.20
C ASP A 124 10.26 1.37 -12.86
N VAL A 125 11.05 1.89 -11.93
CA VAL A 125 10.62 2.17 -10.56
C VAL A 125 10.65 3.66 -10.34
N TYR A 126 9.51 4.17 -9.90
CA TYR A 126 9.32 5.57 -9.56
C TYR A 126 9.00 5.68 -8.07
N ALA A 127 9.58 6.69 -7.43
CA ALA A 127 9.23 7.08 -6.08
C ALA A 127 8.41 8.37 -6.13
N LYS A 128 7.33 8.37 -5.38
CA LYS A 128 6.52 9.53 -5.08
C LYS A 128 6.91 10.01 -3.70
N LYS A 129 7.28 11.28 -3.58
CA LYS A 129 7.78 11.88 -2.34
C LYS A 129 6.88 13.01 -1.86
N ASP A 130 6.74 13.12 -0.55
CA ASP A 130 6.11 14.29 0.10
C ASP A 130 7.03 15.54 0.03
N SER A 131 6.55 16.66 0.55
CA SER A 131 7.28 17.92 0.61
C SER A 131 8.55 17.88 1.49
N ASP A 132 8.64 16.93 2.42
CA ASP A 132 9.83 16.66 3.24
C ASP A 132 10.83 15.71 2.52
N GLY A 133 10.49 15.19 1.35
CA GLY A 133 11.30 14.27 0.55
C GLY A 133 11.21 12.80 0.99
N ARG A 134 10.27 12.43 1.87
CA ARG A 134 10.02 11.04 2.27
C ARG A 134 9.23 10.33 1.18
N ILE A 135 9.56 9.07 0.91
CA ILE A 135 8.83 8.25 -0.07
C ILE A 135 7.47 7.88 0.52
N THR A 136 6.39 8.29 -0.15
CA THR A 136 5.00 7.97 0.20
C THR A 136 4.44 6.83 -0.65
N LYS A 137 4.93 6.68 -1.89
CA LYS A 137 4.50 5.61 -2.80
C LYS A 137 5.62 5.17 -3.74
N ILE A 138 5.65 3.88 -4.06
CA ILE A 138 6.51 3.31 -5.10
C ILE A 138 5.59 2.81 -6.22
N GLU A 139 5.89 3.22 -7.45
CA GLU A 139 5.21 2.77 -8.67
C GLU A 139 6.20 1.93 -9.49
N VAL A 140 5.81 0.71 -9.85
CA VAL A 140 6.61 -0.23 -10.64
C VAL A 140 5.89 -0.46 -11.95
N GLU A 141 6.46 0.00 -13.05
CA GLU A 141 5.86 -0.05 -14.38
C GLU A 141 6.65 -0.96 -15.31
N SER A 142 5.97 -1.87 -16.01
CA SER A 142 6.64 -2.69 -17.03
C SER A 142 7.06 -1.83 -18.20
N ARG A 143 8.31 -1.96 -18.66
CA ARG A 143 8.68 -1.46 -19.99
C ARG A 143 8.01 -2.33 -21.04
N HIS A 144 6.86 -1.92 -21.56
CA HIS A 144 6.35 -2.50 -22.80
C HIS A 144 7.21 -2.03 -23.97
N ASN A 145 8.26 -2.80 -24.26
CA ASN A 145 8.92 -2.72 -25.56
C ASN A 145 7.99 -3.40 -26.58
N PHE A 146 7.11 -2.63 -27.21
CA PHE A 146 6.56 -3.03 -28.51
C PHE A 146 7.71 -2.99 -29.52
N GLY A 147 8.22 -4.17 -29.86
CA GLY A 147 9.01 -4.44 -31.05
C GLY A 147 8.21 -5.24 -32.05
#